data_AF-A0A117SV81-F1
#
_entry.id   AF-A0A117SV81-F1
#
_cell.length_a   1.000
_cell.length_b   1.000
_cell.length_c   1.000
_cell.angle_alpha   90.00
_cell.angle_beta   90.00
_cell.angle_gamma   90.00
#
_symmetry.space_group_name_H-M   'P 1'
#
loop_
_entity.id
_entity.type
_entity.pdbx_description
1 polymer ?
#
loop_
_entity_poly.entity_id
_entity_poly.type
_entity_poly.pdbx_seq_one_letter_code
_entity_poly.pdbx_strand_id
1 'polypeptide(L)'
;MGVDIDEGFRRRAQQLHGKVMETFMSGSCEGLTFEAIGDCVRGQLSGLGLNVVEVRLLNLDGVETSNPDDVKYVRAVANDGQVDHIFTFAVVRRKNLYNVLYLQSAVSIK
;
A
#
# COMPACT_ATOMS: atom_id res chain seq x y z
N MET A 1 8.62 7.74 24.41
CA MET A 1 7.55 6.92 25.01
C MET A 1 7.31 5.80 24.02
N GLY A 2 7.67 4.56 24.37
CA GLY A 2 7.49 3.41 23.47
C GLY A 2 6.00 3.09 23.32
N VAL A 3 5.59 2.66 22.13
CA VAL A 3 4.24 2.13 21.93
C VAL A 3 4.20 0.75 22.60
N ASP A 4 3.49 0.63 23.72
CA ASP A 4 3.22 -0.68 24.31
C ASP A 4 2.33 -1.47 23.34
N ILE A 5 2.86 -2.59 22.83
CA ILE A 5 2.11 -3.48 21.94
C ILE A 5 1.12 -4.29 22.79
N ASP A 6 0.02 -3.65 23.13
CA ASP A 6 -1.10 -4.31 23.79
C ASP A 6 -2.08 -4.95 22.76
N GLU A 7 -3.00 -5.77 23.27
CA GLU A 7 -4.01 -6.44 22.45
C GLU A 7 -4.94 -5.44 21.71
N GLY A 8 -5.20 -4.29 22.32
CA GLY A 8 -5.99 -3.21 21.73
C GLY A 8 -5.32 -2.62 20.50
N PHE A 9 -4.02 -2.36 20.56
CA PHE A 9 -3.22 -1.91 19.42
C PHE A 9 -3.24 -2.94 18.28
N ARG A 10 -2.97 -4.21 18.59
CA ARG A 10 -2.99 -5.29 17.59
C ARG A 10 -4.33 -5.36 16.87
N ARG A 11 -5.44 -5.26 17.62
CA ARG A 11 -6.80 -5.26 17.05
C ARG A 11 -7.04 -4.05 16.14
N ARG A 12 -6.62 -2.84 16.55
CA ARG A 12 -6.74 -1.63 15.70
C ARG A 12 -5.96 -1.77 14.40
N ALA A 13 -4.71 -2.23 14.47
CA ALA A 13 -3.86 -2.44 13.31
C ALA A 13 -4.47 -3.48 12.35
N GLN A 14 -4.97 -4.60 12.88
CA GLN A 14 -5.64 -5.63 12.07
C GLN A 14 -6.90 -5.09 11.38
N GLN A 15 -7.75 -4.33 12.10
CA GLN A 15 -8.95 -3.74 11.51
C GLN A 15 -8.61 -2.74 10.40
N LEU A 16 -7.59 -1.90 10.61
CA LEU A 16 -7.12 -0.96 9.60
C LEU A 16 -6.58 -1.69 8.36
N HIS A 17 -5.72 -2.70 8.56
CA HIS A 17 -5.16 -3.51 7.47
C HIS A 17 -6.25 -4.25 6.69
N GLY A 18 -7.27 -4.76 7.38
CA GLY A 18 -8.45 -5.36 6.76
C GLY A 18 -9.23 -4.38 5.87
N LYS A 19 -9.43 -3.13 6.33
CA LYS A 19 -10.06 -2.08 5.51
C LYS A 19 -9.26 -1.76 4.25
N VAL A 20 -7.93 -1.60 4.39
CA VAL A 20 -7.04 -1.38 3.24
C VAL A 20 -7.16 -2.55 2.26
N MET A 21 -7.09 -3.80 2.74
CA MET A 21 -7.27 -4.97 1.90
C MET A 21 -8.60 -4.93 1.14
N GLU A 22 -9.72 -4.69 1.83
CA GLU A 22 -11.05 -4.60 1.21
C GLU A 22 -11.13 -3.49 0.14
N THR A 23 -10.58 -2.30 0.42
CA THR A 23 -10.53 -1.20 -0.54
C THR A 23 -9.81 -1.59 -1.83
N PHE A 24 -8.65 -2.23 -1.76
CA PHE A 24 -7.90 -2.60 -2.96
C PHE A 24 -8.45 -3.85 -3.66
N MET A 25 -9.05 -4.78 -2.90
CA MET A 25 -9.66 -5.99 -3.48
C MET A 25 -11.04 -5.74 -4.10
N SER A 26 -11.70 -4.62 -3.78
CA SER A 26 -12.97 -4.19 -4.38
C SER A 26 -12.82 -3.38 -5.67
N GLY A 27 -11.59 -3.25 -6.18
CA GLY A 27 -11.31 -2.67 -7.51
C GLY A 27 -11.02 -1.17 -7.52
N SER A 28 -10.68 -0.57 -6.38
CA SER A 28 -10.42 0.89 -6.26
C SER A 28 -9.22 1.40 -7.08
N CYS A 29 -8.28 0.53 -7.45
CA CYS A 29 -7.10 0.84 -8.26
C CYS A 29 -6.95 -0.12 -9.45
N GLU A 30 -8.00 -0.24 -10.26
CA GLU A 30 -8.00 -1.02 -11.50
C GLU A 30 -8.04 -0.14 -12.76
N GLY A 31 -7.53 -0.66 -13.88
CA GLY A 31 -7.60 0.02 -15.17
C GLY A 31 -6.74 1.29 -15.25
N LEU A 32 -5.66 1.36 -14.48
CA LEU A 32 -4.78 2.53 -14.37
C LEU A 32 -3.77 2.60 -15.51
N THR A 33 -3.34 3.81 -15.89
CA THR A 33 -2.05 3.97 -16.60
C THR A 33 -0.90 3.77 -15.62
N PHE A 34 0.32 3.57 -16.13
CA PHE A 34 1.49 3.36 -15.27
C PHE A 34 1.73 4.54 -14.31
N GLU A 35 1.59 5.76 -14.82
CA GLU A 35 1.80 7.00 -14.09
C GLU A 35 0.77 7.20 -12.96
N ALA A 36 -0.44 6.65 -13.13
CA ALA A 36 -1.53 6.77 -12.18
C ALA A 36 -1.44 5.78 -10.99
N ILE A 37 -0.54 4.78 -11.05
CA ILE A 37 -0.43 3.74 -10.02
C ILE A 37 -0.13 4.36 -8.65
N GLY A 38 0.91 5.19 -8.57
CA GLY A 38 1.37 5.78 -7.30
C GLY A 38 0.32 6.71 -6.69
N ASP A 39 -0.34 7.51 -7.53
CA ASP A 39 -1.36 8.46 -7.09
C ASP A 39 -2.64 7.77 -6.64
N CYS A 40 -3.04 6.68 -7.30
CA CYS A 40 -4.18 5.87 -6.84
C CYS A 40 -3.90 5.29 -5.45
N VAL A 41 -2.74 4.65 -5.26
CA VAL A 41 -2.36 4.06 -3.97
C VAL A 41 -2.34 5.13 -2.88
N ARG A 42 -1.73 6.29 -3.14
CA ARG A 42 -1.69 7.41 -2.20
C ARG A 42 -3.10 7.90 -1.87
N GLY A 43 -3.94 8.10 -2.89
CA GLY A 43 -5.32 8.58 -2.73
C GLY A 43 -6.18 7.66 -1.88
N GLN A 44 -6.13 6.34 -2.12
CA GLN A 44 -6.91 5.36 -1.35
C GLN A 44 -6.46 5.30 0.11
N LEU A 45 -5.15 5.28 0.37
CA LEU A 45 -4.63 5.26 1.74
C LEU A 45 -4.97 6.55 2.50
N SER A 46 -4.80 7.71 1.87
CA SER A 46 -5.20 9.00 2.45
C SER A 46 -6.70 9.09 2.71
N GLY A 47 -7.54 8.55 1.81
CA GLY A 47 -8.99 8.46 1.99
C GLY A 47 -9.41 7.61 3.19
N LEU A 48 -8.56 6.68 3.63
CA LEU A 48 -8.73 5.88 4.85
C LEU A 48 -8.18 6.57 6.11
N GLY A 49 -7.72 7.82 6.00
CA GLY A 49 -7.21 8.62 7.11
C GLY A 49 -5.73 8.40 7.43
N LEU A 50 -4.97 7.76 6.53
CA LEU A 50 -3.53 7.54 6.72
C LEU A 50 -2.71 8.68 6.11
N ASN A 51 -1.67 9.12 6.81
CA ASN A 51 -0.70 10.04 6.26
C ASN A 51 0.36 9.27 5.45
N VAL A 52 0.28 9.31 4.12
CA VAL A 52 1.20 8.58 3.25
C VAL A 52 2.56 9.28 3.21
N VAL A 53 3.58 8.59 3.74
CA VAL A 53 4.96 9.08 3.82
C VAL A 53 5.74 8.78 2.54
N GLU A 54 5.51 7.60 1.96
CA GLU A 54 6.31 7.10 0.84
C GLU A 54 5.46 6.19 -0.05
N VAL A 55 5.68 6.26 -1.36
CA VAL A 55 5.17 5.30 -2.35
C VAL A 55 6.28 5.01 -3.34
N ARG A 56 6.62 3.72 -3.54
CA ARG A 56 7.65 3.27 -4.49
C ARG A 56 7.11 2.17 -5.39
N LEU A 57 7.45 2.24 -6.67
CA LEU A 57 7.22 1.18 -7.65
C LEU A 57 8.45 0.28 -7.70
N LEU A 58 8.26 -1.03 -7.55
CA LEU A 58 9.34 -1.99 -7.43
C LEU A 58 9.23 -3.06 -8.51
N ASN A 59 10.38 -3.54 -8.99
CA ASN A 59 10.48 -4.72 -9.83
C ASN A 59 10.40 -6.01 -8.99
N LEU A 60 10.59 -7.17 -9.62
CA LEU A 60 10.52 -8.48 -8.95
C LEU A 60 11.57 -8.65 -7.85
N ASP A 61 12.73 -8.01 -7.99
CA ASP A 61 13.84 -8.07 -7.04
C ASP A 61 13.70 -7.07 -5.87
N GLY A 62 12.60 -6.30 -5.85
CA GLY A 62 12.36 -5.28 -4.83
C GLY A 62 13.16 -3.99 -5.05
N VAL A 63 13.72 -3.80 -6.24
CA VAL A 63 14.45 -2.59 -6.63
C VAL A 63 13.48 -1.58 -7.23
N GLU A 64 13.65 -0.31 -6.87
CA GLU A 64 12.84 0.78 -7.39
C GLU A 64 12.99 0.90 -8.91
N THR A 65 11.86 1.03 -9.62
CA THR A 65 11.84 1.10 -11.08
C THR A 65 10.84 2.14 -11.58
N SER A 66 11.22 2.84 -12.63
CA SER A 66 10.36 3.71 -13.44
C SER A 66 9.98 3.08 -14.79
N ASN A 67 10.37 1.81 -15.02
CA ASN A 67 10.04 1.08 -16.24
C ASN A 67 8.67 0.38 -16.10
N PRO A 68 7.67 0.72 -16.95
CA PRO A 68 6.37 0.05 -16.96
C PRO A 68 6.44 -1.46 -17.23
N ASP A 69 7.45 -1.94 -17.94
CA ASP A 69 7.59 -3.37 -18.26
C ASP A 69 8.07 -4.19 -17.04
N ASP A 70 8.84 -3.56 -16.16
CA ASP A 70 9.52 -4.22 -15.04
C ASP A 70 8.73 -4.16 -13.73
N VAL A 71 7.81 -3.20 -13.58
CA VAL A 71 7.05 -3.04 -12.32
C VAL A 71 6.26 -4.32 -11.98
N LYS A 72 6.36 -4.74 -10.72
CA LYS A 72 5.62 -5.88 -10.16
C LYS A 72 4.94 -5.54 -8.84
N TYR A 73 5.45 -4.56 -8.11
CA TYR A 73 4.90 -4.18 -6.82
C TYR A 73 4.81 -2.68 -6.64
N VAL A 74 3.90 -2.26 -5.78
CA VAL A 74 3.93 -0.94 -5.15
C VAL A 74 4.09 -1.14 -3.66
N ARG A 75 5.09 -0.49 -3.07
CA ARG A 75 5.23 -0.40 -1.62
C ARG A 75 4.83 1.00 -1.17
N ALA A 76 3.96 1.08 -0.19
CA ALA A 76 3.58 2.33 0.45
C ALA A 76 3.88 2.27 1.94
N VAL A 77 4.40 3.38 2.49
CA VAL A 77 4.54 3.59 3.93
C VAL A 77 3.59 4.71 4.31
N ALA A 78 2.72 4.45 5.28
CA ALA A 78 1.75 5.42 5.76
C ALA A 78 1.62 5.38 7.28
N ASN A 79 1.41 6.53 7.90
CA ASN A 79 1.36 6.70 9.35
C ASN A 79 -0.07 6.98 9.80
N ASP A 80 -0.52 6.32 10.88
CA ASP A 80 -1.87 6.50 11.46
C ASP A 80 -1.91 7.48 12.64
N GLY A 81 -0.81 8.20 12.88
CA GLY A 81 -0.57 9.05 14.04
C GLY A 81 0.10 8.34 15.22
N GLN A 82 0.18 7.01 15.21
CA GLN A 82 0.83 6.20 16.25
C GLN A 82 2.06 5.47 15.71
N VAL A 83 1.94 4.80 14.56
CA VAL A 83 2.97 3.91 14.01
C VAL A 83 3.04 4.01 12.49
N ASP A 84 4.14 3.54 11.93
CA ASP A 84 4.27 3.41 10.48
C ASP A 84 3.70 2.05 10.03
N HIS A 85 2.77 2.08 9.08
CA HIS A 85 2.25 0.91 8.39
C HIS A 85 2.94 0.78 7.04
N ILE A 86 3.35 -0.44 6.72
CA ILE A 86 3.96 -0.77 5.45
C ILE A 86 2.95 -1.64 4.69
N PHE A 87 2.55 -1.19 3.51
CA PHE A 87 1.67 -1.94 2.61
C PHE A 87 2.43 -2.29 1.35
N THR A 88 2.27 -3.53 0.89
CA THR A 88 2.76 -3.98 -0.41
C THR A 88 1.58 -4.45 -1.23
N PHE A 89 1.53 -3.99 -2.46
CA PHE A 89 0.51 -4.33 -3.44
C PHE A 89 1.18 -4.97 -4.65
N ALA A 90 0.53 -5.97 -5.24
CA ALA A 90 0.89 -6.50 -6.54
C ALA A 90 0.40 -5.57 -7.65
N VAL A 91 1.25 -5.31 -8.63
CA VAL A 91 0.91 -4.58 -9.86
C VAL A 91 0.73 -5.60 -10.98
N VAL A 92 -0.51 -5.77 -11.43
CA VAL A 92 -0.86 -6.70 -12.50
C VAL A 92 -1.13 -5.93 -13.78
N ARG A 93 -0.32 -6.18 -14.80
CA ARG A 93 -0.50 -5.56 -16.12
C ARG A 93 -1.58 -6.30 -16.92
N ARG A 94 -2.53 -5.56 -17.47
CA ARG A 94 -3.55 -6.02 -18.40
C ARG A 94 -3.50 -5.17 -19.67
N LYS A 95 -2.80 -5.66 -20.70
CA LYS A 95 -2.48 -4.90 -21.92
C LYS A 95 -1.67 -3.64 -21.58
N ASN A 96 -2.27 -2.45 -21.74
CA ASN A 96 -1.64 -1.15 -21.48
C ASN A 96 -2.10 -0.54 -20.15
N LEU A 97 -2.90 -1.26 -19.37
CA LEU A 97 -3.43 -0.82 -18.09
C LEU A 97 -2.90 -1.69 -16.95
N TYR A 98 -3.04 -1.19 -15.73
CA TYR A 98 -2.55 -1.82 -14.52
C TYR A 98 -3.64 -1.90 -13.46
N ASN A 99 -3.66 -3.02 -12.75
CA ASN A 99 -4.46 -3.22 -11.55
C ASN A 99 -3.52 -3.35 -10.35
N VAL A 100 -3.91 -2.76 -9.23
CA VAL A 100 -3.17 -2.81 -7.97
C VAL A 100 -3.96 -3.62 -6.96
N LEU A 101 -3.41 -4.76 -6.53
CA LEU A 101 -4.07 -5.70 -5.64
C LEU A 101 -3.32 -5.83 -4.33
N TYR A 102 -4.04 -5.93 -3.22
CA TYR A 102 -3.43 -6.12 -1.90
C TYR A 102 -2.60 -7.42 -1.86
N LEU A 103 -1.38 -7.36 -1.33
CA LEU A 103 -0.50 -8.53 -1.19
C LEU A 103 -0.18 -8.81 0.28
N GLN A 104 0.35 -7.82 0.99
CA GLN A 104 0.75 -7.96 2.39
C GLN A 104 0.86 -6.62 3.10
N SER A 105 0.85 -6.66 4.43
CA SER A 105 1.09 -5.50 5.27
C SER A 105 1.95 -5.85 6.49
N ALA A 106 2.60 -4.83 7.03
CA ALA A 106 3.33 -4.91 8.28
C ALA A 106 3.19 -3.60 9.05
N VAL A 107 3.61 -3.61 10.32
CA VAL A 107 3.72 -2.42 11.16
C VAL A 107 5.16 -2.27 11.61
N SER A 108 5.69 -1.06 11.49
CA SER A 108 6.99 -0.67 12.02
C SER A 108 6.78 0.24 13.21
N ILE A 109 7.30 -0.19 14.35
CA ILE A 109 7.27 0.54 15.61
C ILE A 109 8.70 1.01 15.85
N LYS A 110 8.87 2.33 15.99
CA LYS A 110 10.16 2.93 16.36
C LYS A 110 10.35 2.94 17.88
#